data_AF-A0A1H9K953-F1
#
_entry.id   AF-A0A1H9K953-F1
#
_cell.length_a   1.000
_cell.length_b   1.000
_cell.length_c   1.000
_cell.angle_alpha   90.00
_cell.angle_beta   90.00
_cell.angle_gamma   90.00
#
_symmetry.space_group_name_H-M   'P 1'
#
loop_
_entity.id
_entity.type
_entity.pdbx_description
1 polymer ?
#
loop_
_entity_poly.entity_id
_entity_poly.type
_entity_poly.pdbx_seq_one_letter_code
_entity_poly.pdbx_strand_id
1 'polypeptide(L)'
;MTERIVAVEINLEEGSLILTALAECPFKTVFELIGKLNQQAHHQFADAADQSIQKPFTFSEQEMLLTIEALGKLPYEQVHQLLAKLTIQTESQLQTCKDGADFVTQSNAGH
;
A
#
# COMPACT_ATOMS: atom_id res chain seq x y z
N MET A 1 6.78 -6.85 -18.85
CA MET A 1 6.91 -5.62 -18.06
C MET A 1 6.92 -6.05 -16.60
N THR A 2 7.89 -5.60 -15.81
CA THR A 2 8.04 -6.01 -14.41
C THR A 2 6.98 -5.27 -13.60
N GLU A 3 5.90 -5.94 -13.21
CA GLU A 3 4.93 -5.38 -12.27
C GLU A 3 5.64 -5.13 -10.94
N ARG A 4 5.79 -3.86 -10.57
CA ARG A 4 6.32 -3.48 -9.25
C ARG A 4 5.22 -3.72 -8.22
N ILE A 5 5.54 -4.54 -7.24
CA ILE A 5 4.68 -4.80 -6.08
C ILE A 5 5.07 -3.81 -4.99
N VAL A 6 4.08 -3.15 -4.42
CA VAL A 6 4.17 -2.20 -3.32
C VAL A 6 3.47 -2.82 -2.11
N ALA A 7 4.16 -2.91 -0.99
CA ALA A 7 3.57 -3.31 0.28
C ALA A 7 3.24 -2.06 1.10
N VAL A 8 2.02 -1.95 1.63
CA VAL A 8 1.62 -0.84 2.51
C VAL A 8 0.97 -1.37 3.78
N GLU A 9 1.26 -0.72 4.89
CA GLU A 9 0.69 -1.06 6.18
C GLU A 9 -0.60 -0.26 6.40
N ILE A 10 -1.71 -1.00 6.48
CA ILE A 10 -3.06 -0.46 6.68
C ILE A 10 -3.79 -1.27 7.76
N ASN A 11 -4.55 -0.58 8.60
CA ASN A 11 -5.45 -1.20 9.57
C ASN A 11 -6.83 -1.52 8.96
N LEU A 12 -7.76 -2.05 9.76
CA LEU A 12 -9.08 -2.43 9.27
C LEU A 12 -9.93 -1.23 8.82
N GLU A 13 -9.88 -0.11 9.53
CA GLU A 13 -10.60 1.13 9.17
C GLU A 13 -10.11 1.70 7.84
N GLU A 14 -8.78 1.80 7.68
CA GLU A 14 -8.11 2.21 6.45
C GLU A 14 -8.49 1.27 5.29
N GLY A 15 -8.48 -0.04 5.53
CA GLY A 15 -8.89 -1.05 4.55
C GLY A 15 -10.37 -0.97 4.13
N SER A 16 -11.27 -0.68 5.08
CA SER A 16 -12.68 -0.44 4.79
C SER A 16 -12.86 0.81 3.93
N LEU A 17 -12.09 1.88 4.20
CA LEU A 17 -12.14 3.11 3.41
C LEU A 17 -11.69 2.89 1.97
N ILE A 18 -10.62 2.11 1.78
CA ILE A 18 -10.13 1.69 0.46
C ILE A 18 -11.21 0.89 -0.28
N LEU A 19 -11.83 -0.08 0.40
CA LEU A 19 -12.92 -0.89 -0.19
C LEU A 19 -14.11 -0.02 -0.61
N THR A 20 -14.51 0.96 0.21
CA THR A 20 -15.58 1.91 -0.13
C THR A 20 -15.20 2.74 -1.35
N ALA A 21 -13.98 3.28 -1.40
CA ALA A 21 -13.51 4.06 -2.54
C ALA A 21 -13.51 3.24 -3.84
N LEU A 22 -13.02 2.00 -3.77
CA LEU A 22 -13.00 1.09 -4.89
C LEU A 22 -14.41 0.68 -5.33
N ALA A 23 -15.37 0.56 -4.41
CA ALA A 23 -16.74 0.21 -4.72
C ALA A 23 -17.48 1.30 -5.53
N GLU A 24 -17.03 2.55 -5.47
CA GLU A 24 -17.55 3.65 -6.31
C GLU A 24 -16.96 3.65 -7.73
N CYS A 25 -15.89 2.91 -7.97
CA CYS A 25 -15.30 2.73 -9.29
C CYS A 25 -16.03 1.65 -10.11
N PRO A 26 -15.89 1.65 -11.45
CA PRO A 26 -16.54 0.65 -12.30
C PRO A 26 -16.09 -0.76 -11.92
N PHE A 27 -17.06 -1.62 -11.55
CA PHE A 27 -16.82 -2.96 -11.02
C PHE A 27 -15.82 -3.79 -11.83
N LYS A 28 -15.86 -3.71 -13.17
CA LYS A 28 -14.94 -4.43 -14.08
C LYS A 28 -13.46 -4.18 -13.81
N THR A 29 -13.11 -3.02 -13.26
CA THR A 29 -11.72 -2.62 -13.02
C THR A 29 -11.27 -2.95 -11.59
N VAL A 30 -12.20 -2.97 -10.64
CA VAL A 30 -11.89 -3.13 -9.21
C VAL A 30 -12.18 -4.52 -8.65
N PHE A 31 -12.93 -5.36 -9.35
CA PHE A 31 -13.38 -6.66 -8.82
C PHE A 31 -12.22 -7.56 -8.40
N GLU A 32 -11.17 -7.67 -9.22
CA GLU A 32 -10.00 -8.51 -8.90
C GLU A 32 -9.23 -7.95 -7.72
N LEU A 33 -9.05 -6.62 -7.68
CA LEU A 33 -8.38 -5.91 -6.60
C LEU A 33 -9.14 -6.06 -5.27
N ILE A 34 -10.46 -5.80 -5.27
CA ILE A 34 -11.32 -5.96 -4.10
C ILE A 34 -11.31 -7.42 -3.61
N GLY A 35 -11.37 -8.38 -4.53
CA GLY A 35 -11.29 -9.80 -4.20
C GLY A 35 -9.97 -10.17 -3.53
N LYS A 36 -8.85 -9.71 -4.11
CA LYS A 36 -7.50 -9.90 -3.56
C LYS A 36 -7.34 -9.24 -2.19
N LEU A 37 -7.86 -8.02 -2.02
CA LEU A 37 -7.85 -7.30 -0.74
C LEU A 37 -8.67 -8.03 0.32
N ASN A 38 -9.89 -8.48 -0.02
CA ASN A 38 -10.72 -9.25 0.89
C ASN A 38 -10.03 -10.54 1.33
N GLN A 39 -9.36 -11.23 0.41
CA GLN A 39 -8.66 -12.47 0.75
C GLN A 39 -7.45 -12.21 1.68
N GLN A 40 -6.68 -11.15 1.39
CA GLN A 40 -5.59 -10.71 2.25
C GLN A 40 -6.11 -10.29 3.63
N ALA A 41 -7.24 -9.60 3.71
CA ALA A 41 -7.85 -9.19 4.96
C ALA A 41 -8.32 -10.39 5.78
N HIS A 42 -9.02 -11.35 5.15
CA HIS A 42 -9.41 -12.59 5.80
C HIS A 42 -8.19 -13.33 6.36
N HIS A 43 -7.09 -13.42 5.61
CA HIS A 43 -5.89 -14.09 6.09
C HIS A 43 -5.17 -13.34 7.21
N GLN A 44 -5.06 -12.01 7.11
CA GLN A 44 -4.28 -11.20 8.04
C GLN A 44 -5.02 -10.82 9.33
N PHE A 45 -6.35 -10.78 9.27
CA PHE A 45 -7.22 -10.47 10.40
C PHE A 45 -8.01 -11.68 10.92
N ALA A 46 -7.88 -12.88 10.34
CA ALA A 46 -8.53 -14.10 10.85
C ALA A 46 -8.18 -14.41 12.32
N ASP A 47 -6.96 -14.07 12.76
CA ASP A 47 -6.44 -14.34 14.10
C ASP A 47 -6.33 -13.07 14.96
N ALA A 48 -6.55 -11.88 14.36
CA ALA A 48 -6.38 -10.62 15.04
C ALA A 48 -7.63 -10.26 15.85
N ALA A 49 -7.58 -10.45 17.17
CA ALA A 49 -8.59 -9.91 18.09
C ALA A 49 -8.65 -8.37 18.08
N ASP A 50 -7.61 -7.73 17.55
CA ASP A 50 -7.42 -6.28 17.60
C ASP A 50 -7.46 -5.66 16.19
N GLN A 51 -8.54 -4.93 15.92
CA GLN A 51 -8.83 -4.30 14.62
C GLN A 51 -7.96 -3.05 14.36
N SER A 52 -7.22 -2.58 15.39
CA SER A 52 -6.33 -1.42 15.30
C SER A 52 -4.93 -1.76 14.77
N ILE A 53 -4.59 -3.05 14.68
CA ILE A 53 -3.27 -3.49 14.23
C ILE A 53 -3.12 -3.24 12.72
N GLN A 54 -2.07 -2.52 12.36
CA GLN A 54 -1.66 -2.33 10.96
C GLN A 54 -1.10 -3.63 10.39
N LYS A 55 -1.56 -3.98 9.20
CA LYS A 55 -1.19 -5.23 8.51
C LYS A 55 -0.63 -4.90 7.13
N PRO A 56 0.41 -5.63 6.66
CA PRO A 56 1.00 -5.40 5.36
C PRO A 56 0.12 -5.94 4.22
N PHE A 57 -0.40 -5.06 3.38
CA PHE A 57 -1.12 -5.43 2.17
C PHE A 57 -0.26 -5.19 0.94
N THR A 58 -0.36 -6.12 -0.02
CA THR A 58 0.39 -6.05 -1.27
C THR A 58 -0.51 -5.62 -2.43
N PHE A 59 -0.01 -4.64 -3.18
CA PHE A 59 -0.63 -4.05 -4.36
C PHE A 59 0.38 -4.02 -5.49
N SER A 60 -0.05 -4.23 -6.73
CA SER A 60 0.72 -3.86 -7.91
C SER A 60 0.69 -2.33 -8.09
N GLU A 61 1.67 -1.77 -8.78
CA GLU A 61 1.77 -0.33 -9.06
C GLU A 61 0.46 0.25 -9.67
N GLN A 62 -0.17 -0.48 -10.59
CA GLN A 62 -1.45 -0.10 -11.18
C GLN A 62 -2.61 -0.13 -10.17
N GLU A 63 -2.65 -1.15 -9.32
CA GLU A 63 -3.64 -1.29 -8.25
C GLU A 63 -3.52 -0.14 -7.24
N MET A 64 -2.28 0.26 -6.93
CA MET A 64 -1.98 1.35 -6.01
C MET A 64 -2.42 2.71 -6.58
N LEU A 65 -2.10 3.00 -7.85
CA LEU A 65 -2.55 4.21 -8.53
C LEU A 65 -4.07 4.31 -8.56
N LEU A 66 -4.74 3.21 -8.87
CA LEU A 66 -6.19 3.14 -8.90
C LEU A 66 -6.80 3.36 -7.50
N THR A 67 -6.15 2.83 -6.46
CA THR A 67 -6.55 3.04 -5.06
C THR A 67 -6.42 4.52 -4.67
N ILE A 68 -5.31 5.18 -5.01
CA ILE A 68 -5.10 6.61 -4.74
C ILE A 68 -6.13 7.45 -5.52
N GLU A 69 -6.39 7.13 -6.78
CA GLU A 69 -7.39 7.84 -7.59
C GLU A 69 -8.81 7.67 -7.02
N ALA A 70 -9.17 6.45 -6.62
CA ALA A 70 -10.46 6.16 -6.02
C ALA A 70 -10.64 6.90 -4.69
N LEU A 71 -9.62 6.86 -3.81
CA LEU A 71 -9.60 7.60 -2.56
C LEU A 71 -9.75 9.10 -2.79
N GLY A 72 -9.10 9.66 -3.81
CA GLY A 72 -9.21 11.08 -4.17
C GLY A 72 -10.62 11.55 -4.58
N LYS A 73 -11.57 10.63 -4.83
CA LYS A 73 -12.98 10.94 -5.16
C LYS A 73 -13.89 11.00 -3.92
N LEU A 74 -13.43 10.51 -2.77
CA LEU A 74 -14.17 10.51 -1.50
C LEU A 74 -14.02 11.85 -0.75
N PRO A 75 -14.92 12.16 0.21
CA PRO A 75 -14.88 13.40 0.97
C PRO A 75 -13.58 13.56 1.79
N TYR A 76 -13.03 14.78 1.74
CA TYR A 76 -11.67 15.10 2.20
C TYR A 76 -11.40 14.78 3.67
N GLU A 77 -12.41 14.90 4.54
CA GLU A 77 -12.27 14.72 6.00
C GLU A 77 -11.80 13.32 6.39
N GLN A 78 -12.22 12.29 5.65
CA GLN A 78 -11.92 10.89 5.99
C GLN A 78 -10.68 10.35 5.26
N VAL A 79 -10.35 10.93 4.11
CA VAL A 79 -9.33 10.36 3.20
C VAL A 79 -7.96 10.97 3.40
N HIS A 80 -7.87 12.26 3.76
CA HIS A 80 -6.60 12.99 3.73
C HIS A 80 -5.50 12.32 4.57
N GLN A 81 -5.86 11.80 5.75
CA GLN A 81 -4.89 11.11 6.61
C GLN A 81 -4.37 9.81 5.98
N LEU A 82 -5.27 8.99 5.44
CA LEU A 82 -4.91 7.73 4.79
C LEU A 82 -4.09 7.95 3.52
N LEU A 83 -4.50 8.92 2.68
CA LEU A 83 -3.81 9.25 1.44
C LEU A 83 -2.40 9.76 1.72
N ALA A 84 -2.22 10.67 2.68
CA ALA A 84 -0.89 11.13 3.09
C ALA A 84 -0.01 9.96 3.55
N LYS A 85 -0.57 9.03 4.31
CA LYS A 85 0.14 7.84 4.81
C LYS A 85 0.55 6.88 3.68
N LEU A 86 -0.33 6.62 2.72
CA LEU A 86 -0.06 5.79 1.54
C LEU A 86 1.00 6.42 0.62
N THR A 87 0.91 7.73 0.40
CA THR A 87 1.88 8.48 -0.41
C THR A 87 3.27 8.41 0.21
N ILE A 88 3.41 8.69 1.52
CA ILE A 88 4.69 8.59 2.24
C ILE A 88 5.28 7.18 2.17
N GLN A 89 4.47 6.13 2.35
CA GLN A 89 4.92 4.74 2.28
C GLN A 89 5.38 4.33 0.87
N THR A 90 4.73 4.87 -0.16
CA THR A 90 5.10 4.61 -1.57
C THR A 90 6.40 5.34 -1.93
N GLU A 91 6.54 6.60 -1.52
CA GLU A 91 7.74 7.41 -1.75
C GLU A 91 8.97 6.84 -1.03
N SER A 92 8.81 6.41 0.23
CA SER A 92 9.87 5.77 1.01
C SER A 92 10.39 4.49 0.34
N GLN A 93 9.51 3.71 -0.28
CA GLN A 93 9.88 2.51 -1.03
C GLN A 93 10.51 2.80 -2.40
N LEU A 94 10.22 3.96 -2.99
CA LEU A 94 10.87 4.42 -4.22
C LEU A 94 12.30 4.92 -3.94
N GLN A 95 12.56 5.50 -2.76
CA GLN A 95 13.87 6.00 -2.36
C GLN A 95 14.85 4.88 -1.93
N THR A 96 14.38 3.83 -1.26
CA THR A 96 15.26 2.73 -0.80
C THR A 96 15.90 1.92 -1.95
N CYS A 97 15.36 2.00 -3.17
CA CYS A 97 15.96 1.36 -4.36
C CYS A 97 17.09 2.19 -5.02
N LYS A 98 17.37 3.40 -4.52
CA LYS A 98 18.40 4.30 -5.08
C LYS A 98 19.67 4.40 -4.25
N ASP A 99 19.67 3.86 -3.03
CA ASP A 99 20.79 3.91 -2.08
C ASP A 99 21.43 2.53 -1.85
N GLY A 100 21.48 1.70 -2.90
CA GLY A 100 22.08 0.36 -2.85
C GLY A 100 23.28 0.17 -3.76
N ALA A 101 23.78 1.24 -4.41
CA ALA A 101 24.83 1.18 -5.42
C ALA A 101 25.86 2.30 -5.27
N ASP A 102 26.28 2.64 -4.04
CA ASP A 102 27.53 3.37 -3.81
C ASP A 102 28.07 3.13 -2.38
N PHE A 103 28.46 1.89 -2.07
CA PHE A 103 29.45 1.68 -1.00
C PHE A 103 30.38 0.52 -1.34
N VAL A 104 31.09 0.66 -2.46
CA VAL A 104 32.42 0.09 -2.60
C VAL A 104 33.37 1.27 -2.77
N THR A 105 34.08 1.61 -1.70
CA THR A 105 35.48 2.05 -1.76
C THR A 105 36.11 1.86 -0.38
N GLN A 106 36.78 0.72 -0.24
CA GLN A 106 38.19 0.66 0.17
C GLN A 106 38.52 1.20 1.58
N SER A 107 38.61 0.29 2.56
CA SER A 107 39.56 0.44 3.67
C SER A 107 40.62 -0.64 3.56
N ASN A 108 41.73 -0.24 2.94
CA ASN A 108 42.98 -0.98 2.92
C ASN A 108 43.80 -0.63 4.18
N ALA A 109 44.64 -1.58 4.57
CA ALA A 109 45.90 -1.51 5.29
C ALA A 109 45.98 -0.78 6.66
N GLY A 110 46.31 -1.59 7.68
CA GLY A 110 47.61 -1.46 8.34
C GLY A 110 47.67 -0.57 9.57
N HIS A 111 47.64 -1.17 10.76
CA HIS A 111 48.75 -1.14 11.71
C HIS A 111 48.57 -2.26 12.74
#